data_AF-U7UXA9-F1
#
_entry.id   AF-U7UXA9-F1
#
_cell.length_a   1.000
_cell.length_b   1.000
_cell.length_c   1.000
_cell.angle_alpha   90.00
_cell.angle_beta   90.00
_cell.angle_gamma   90.00
#
_symmetry.space_group_name_H-M   'P 1'
#
loop_
_entity.id
_entity.type
_entity.pdbx_description
1 polymer ?
#
loop_
_entity_poly.entity_id
_entity_poly.type
_entity_poly.pdbx_seq_one_letter_code
_entity_poly.pdbx_strand_id
1 'polypeptide(L)' 'PVNSPFNDVQNGDAFYQEITWLKQQGITKGWSDGTYRPGEPIHRDAMAAFIHRYSAIVKK' A
#
# COMPACT_ATOMS: atom_id res chain seq x y z
N PRO A 1 11.17 -4.61 -4.70
CA PRO A 1 11.31 -5.44 -5.92
C PRO A 1 11.83 -4.55 -7.05
N VAL A 2 12.36 -5.11 -8.14
CA VAL A 2 12.77 -4.29 -9.29
C VAL A 2 11.54 -3.73 -10.01
N ASN A 3 10.47 -4.53 -10.09
CA ASN A 3 9.18 -4.13 -10.65
C ASN A 3 8.21 -3.70 -9.53
N SER A 4 7.53 -2.57 -9.74
CA SER A 4 6.49 -2.10 -8.82
C SER A 4 5.24 -2.99 -8.87
N PRO A 5 4.55 -3.19 -7.74
CA PRO A 5 3.24 -3.83 -7.74
C PRO A 5 2.09 -2.87 -8.11
N PHE A 6 2.38 -1.58 -8.32
CA PHE A 6 1.41 -0.56 -8.73
C PHE A 6 1.89 0.19 -9.98
N ASN A 7 0.95 0.58 -10.83
CA ASN A 7 1.25 1.21 -12.12
C ASN A 7 1.71 2.68 -11.98
N ASP A 8 1.39 3.32 -10.87
CA ASP A 8 1.61 4.75 -10.58
C ASP A 8 2.64 4.99 -9.46
N VAL A 9 3.44 3.97 -9.15
CA VAL A 9 4.52 4.04 -8.15
C VAL A 9 5.75 3.40 -8.78
N GLN A 10 6.81 4.15 -9.01
CA GLN A 10 8.02 3.72 -9.70
C GLN A 10 9.20 3.58 -8.76
N ASN A 11 10.18 2.75 -9.13
CA ASN A 11 11.42 2.64 -8.37
C ASN A 11 12.14 4.00 -8.38
N GLY A 12 12.45 4.51 -7.19
CA GLY A 12 13.03 5.84 -6.99
C GLY A 12 12.02 6.88 -6.50
N ASP A 13 10.71 6.60 -6.60
CA ASP A 13 9.70 7.47 -6.01
C ASP A 13 9.84 7.50 -4.49
N ALA A 14 9.44 8.65 -3.90
CA ALA A 14 9.35 8.77 -2.46
C ALA A 14 8.46 7.66 -1.88
N PHE A 15 8.94 7.02 -0.82
CA PHE A 15 8.25 5.93 -0.13
C PHE A 15 7.97 4.68 -0.97
N TYR A 16 8.65 4.51 -2.12
CA TYR A 16 8.50 3.32 -2.98
C TYR A 16 8.62 2.01 -2.20
N GLN A 17 9.60 1.92 -1.29
CA GLN A 17 9.89 0.71 -0.53
C GLN A 17 8.76 0.38 0.44
N GLU A 18 8.26 1.39 1.16
CA GLU A 18 7.20 1.30 2.16
C GLU A 18 5.85 0.96 1.52
N ILE A 19 5.51 1.64 0.42
CA ILE A 19 4.29 1.37 -0.34
C ILE A 19 4.31 -0.07 -0.88
N THR A 20 5.46 -0.49 -1.41
CA THR A 20 5.62 -1.86 -1.92
C THR A 20 5.52 -2.89 -0.80
N TRP A 21 6.14 -2.63 0.35
CA TRP A 21 6.03 -3.49 1.53
C TRP A 21 4.58 -3.62 2.00
N LEU A 22 3.82 -2.52 2.07
CA LEU A 22 2.40 -2.56 2.44
C LEU A 22 1.62 -3.52 1.54
N LYS A 23 1.89 -3.54 0.23
CA LYS A 23 1.22 -4.42 -0.73
C LYS A 23 1.64 -5.87 -0.55
N GLN A 24 2.93 -6.13 -0.34
CA GLN A 24 3.47 -7.48 -0.10
C GLN A 24 2.91 -8.10 1.19
N GLN A 25 2.73 -7.28 2.24
CA GLN A 25 2.10 -7.69 3.48
C GLN A 25 0.56 -7.80 3.38
N GLY A 26 -0.03 -7.41 2.25
CA GLY A 26 -1.49 -7.36 2.09
C GLY A 26 -2.18 -6.27 2.91
N ILE A 27 -1.42 -5.31 3.46
CA ILE A 27 -1.94 -4.20 4.26
C ILE A 27 -2.65 -3.18 3.36
N THR A 28 -2.06 -2.85 2.21
CA THR A 28 -2.78 -2.13 1.14
C THR A 28 -3.15 -3.08 0.01
N LYS A 29 -4.30 -2.81 -0.64
CA LYS A 29 -4.73 -3.51 -1.85
C LYS A 29 -4.55 -2.66 -3.11
N GLY A 30 -4.43 -1.34 -2.96
CA GLY A 30 -4.59 -0.38 -4.05
C GLY A 30 -6.01 -0.37 -4.61
N TRP A 31 -6.15 0.27 -5.76
CA TRP A 31 -7.39 0.37 -6.51
C TRP A 31 -7.51 -0.77 -7.53
N SER A 32 -8.73 -1.00 -8.02
CA SER A 32 -9.00 -2.05 -9.00
C SER A 32 -8.32 -1.82 -10.36
N ASP A 33 -7.92 -0.58 -10.65
CA ASP A 33 -7.16 -0.18 -11.84
C ASP A 33 -5.64 -0.45 -11.71
N GLY A 34 -5.18 -0.99 -10.57
CA GLY A 34 -3.78 -1.29 -10.32
C GLY A 34 -2.96 -0.11 -9.79
N THR A 35 -3.61 0.98 -9.36
CA THR A 35 -2.93 2.16 -8.80
C THR A 35 -2.90 2.16 -7.26
N TYR A 36 -1.99 2.94 -6.68
CA TYR A 36 -1.90 3.23 -5.24
C TYR A 36 -2.41 4.63 -4.90
N ARG A 37 -2.15 5.61 -5.77
CA ARG A 37 -2.49 7.03 -5.67
C ARG A 37 -1.78 7.75 -4.52
N PRO A 38 -0.44 7.84 -4.54
CA PRO A 38 0.36 8.34 -3.42
C PRO A 38 0.11 9.81 -3.05
N GLY A 39 -0.41 10.62 -3.99
CA GLY A 39 -0.74 12.02 -3.76
C GLY A 39 -2.19 12.29 -3.35
N GLU A 40 -3.07 11.29 -3.38
CA GLU A 40 -4.47 11.47 -2.99
C GLU A 40 -4.65 11.43 -1.47
N PRO A 41 -5.54 12.26 -0.90
CA PRO A 41 -5.92 12.14 0.50
C PRO A 41 -6.53 10.77 0.79
N ILE A 42 -6.15 10.18 1.93
CA ILE A 42 -6.71 8.91 2.39
C ILE A 42 -7.95 9.15 3.28
N HIS A 43 -9.02 8.41 3.01
CA HIS A 43 -10.19 8.39 3.88
C HIS A 43 -9.92 7.61 5.19
N ARG A 44 -10.57 8.01 6.29
CA ARG A 44 -10.33 7.43 7.63
C ARG A 44 -10.74 5.95 7.73
N ASP A 45 -11.74 5.53 6.99
CA ASP A 45 -12.18 4.14 6.86
C ASP A 45 -11.14 3.26 6.16
N ALA A 46 -10.50 3.76 5.09
CA ALA A 46 -9.38 3.08 4.43
C ALA A 46 -8.19 2.93 5.40
N MET A 47 -7.87 3.97 6.16
CA MET A 47 -6.85 3.90 7.22
C MET A 47 -7.19 2.87 8.29
N ALA A 48 -8.44 2.83 8.77
CA ALA A 48 -8.88 1.82 9.73
C ALA A 48 -8.70 0.39 9.17
N ALA A 49 -8.99 0.19 7.89
CA ALA A 49 -8.79 -1.09 7.22
C ALA A 49 -7.30 -1.48 7.11
N PHE A 50 -6.39 -0.51 6.94
CA PHE A 50 -4.94 -0.76 6.92
C PHE A 50 -4.48 -1.24 8.31
N ILE A 51 -4.87 -0.51 9.36
CA ILE A 51 -4.52 -0.85 10.75
C ILE A 51 -5.08 -2.22 11.13
N HIS A 52 -6.34 -2.53 10.77
CA HIS A 52 -6.93 -3.85 11.02
C HIS A 52 -6.11 -4.97 10.38
N ARG A 53 -5.74 -4.85 9.10
CA ARG A 53 -4.93 -5.86 8.39
C ARG A 53 -3.54 -5.98 8.99
N TYR A 54 -2.91 -4.87 9.34
CA TYR A 54 -1.63 -4.89 10.03
C TYR A 54 -1.71 -5.61 11.39
N SER A 55 -2.77 -5.38 12.16
CA SER A 55 -2.96 -6.06 13.46
C SER A 55 -3.03 -7.59 13.33
N ALA A 56 -3.56 -8.09 12.22
CA ALA A 56 -3.64 -9.54 11.94
C ALA A 56 -2.27 -10.16 11.62
N ILE A 57 -1.31 -9.35 11.18
CA ILE A 57 0.08 -9.78 10.93
C ILE A 57 0.84 -9.86 12.25
N VAL A 58 0.74 -8.83 13.09
CA VAL A 58 1.52 -8.74 14.34
C VAL A 58 1.00 -9.67 15.45
N LYS A 59 -0.27 -10.08 15.38
CA LYS A 59 -0.85 -11.05 16.33
C LYS A 59 -0.48 -12.51 16.03
N LYS A 60 0.22 -12.79 14.93
CA LYS A 60 0.80 -14.10 14.64
C LYS A 60 2.18 -14.21 15.27
#